data_AF-A0A850DPL5-F1
#
_entry.id   AF-A0A850DPL5-F1
#
_cell.length_a   1.000
_cell.length_b   1.000
_cell.length_c   1.000
_cell.angle_alpha   90.00
_cell.angle_beta   90.00
_cell.angle_gamma   90.00
#
_symmetry.space_group_name_H-M   'P 1'
#
loop_
_entity.id
_entity.type
_entity.pdbx_description
1 polymer ?
#
loop_
_entity_poly.entity_id
_entity_poly.type
_entity_poly.pdbx_seq_one_letter_code
_entity_poly.pdbx_strand_id
1 'polypeptide(L)'
;MIVTIEPDGVSAAGVLAVARGSAQVVISPAAVEAMTVSRSIVDGIERDGRPVYGVSTGFGALANTFIAPERRAELQHALIRSHAAGIGAPMPREVVRAMMLLRVRSLALGRSGVRPLVADALVNLLNHDITPWVPEHGSLGASGDLAPLAHCALVLLGEGWVLGKDGT
;
A
#
# COMPACT_ATOMS: atom_id res chain seq x y z
N MET A 1 13.94 19.15 1.80
CA MET A 1 14.79 17.95 1.61
C MET A 1 14.06 16.98 0.70
N ILE A 2 14.77 16.19 -0.10
CA ILE A 2 14.18 15.12 -0.94
C ILE A 2 14.68 13.77 -0.40
N VAL A 3 13.76 12.82 -0.23
CA VAL A 3 14.05 11.42 0.06
C VAL A 3 13.68 10.61 -1.17
N THR A 4 14.68 10.01 -1.80
CA THR A 4 14.48 9.12 -2.95
C THR A 4 14.32 7.69 -2.44
N ILE A 5 13.27 7.01 -2.89
CA ILE A 5 13.08 5.58 -2.67
C ILE A 5 13.78 4.81 -3.77
N GLU A 6 14.82 4.09 -3.37
CA GLU A 6 15.60 3.23 -4.23
C GLU A 6 15.17 1.75 -4.08
N PRO A 7 15.51 0.88 -5.05
CA PRO A 7 15.25 -0.56 -4.93
C PRO A 7 15.94 -1.24 -3.74
N ASP A 8 17.04 -0.68 -3.24
CA ASP A 8 17.79 -1.21 -2.10
C ASP A 8 17.25 -0.67 -0.74
N GLY A 9 16.70 0.54 -0.73
CA GLY A 9 15.80 1.00 0.33
C GLY A 9 15.79 2.50 0.59
N VAL A 10 15.60 2.83 1.87
CA VAL A 10 15.54 4.20 2.39
C VAL A 10 16.23 4.23 3.76
N SER A 11 16.97 5.30 4.05
CA SER A 11 17.67 5.43 5.34
C SER A 11 16.69 5.72 6.48
N ALA A 12 17.03 5.34 7.70
CA ALA A 12 16.24 5.65 8.89
C ALA A 12 16.00 7.16 9.08
N ALA A 13 17.02 7.98 8.77
CA ALA A 13 16.88 9.44 8.77
C ALA A 13 15.87 9.93 7.72
N GLY A 14 15.86 9.31 6.53
CA GLY A 14 14.86 9.60 5.50
C GLY A 14 13.45 9.25 5.96
N VAL A 15 13.27 8.10 6.61
CA VAL A 15 11.97 7.71 7.21
C VAL A 15 11.49 8.75 8.22
N LEU A 16 12.33 9.13 9.16
CA LEU A 16 11.99 10.13 10.19
C LEU A 16 11.63 11.48 9.58
N ALA A 17 12.34 11.92 8.55
CA ALA A 17 12.06 13.20 7.91
C ALA A 17 10.73 13.22 7.16
N VAL A 18 10.38 12.13 6.46
CA VAL A 18 9.08 12.01 5.79
C VAL A 18 7.97 11.91 6.82
N ALA A 19 8.16 11.10 7.87
CA ALA A 19 7.20 10.94 8.97
C ALA A 19 6.82 12.29 9.59
N ARG A 20 7.82 13.15 9.82
CA ARG A 20 7.67 14.49 10.39
C ARG A 20 7.31 15.59 9.38
N GLY A 21 7.10 15.25 8.10
CA GLY A 21 6.70 16.19 7.06
C GLY A 21 7.80 17.17 6.61
N SER A 22 9.07 16.90 6.90
CA SER A 22 10.21 17.76 6.53
C SER A 22 10.91 17.35 5.21
N ALA A 23 10.38 16.33 4.53
CA ALA A 23 10.90 15.84 3.25
C ALA A 23 9.79 15.56 2.24
N GLN A 24 10.10 15.84 0.97
CA GLN A 24 9.36 15.33 -0.19
C GLN A 24 9.90 13.97 -0.58
N VAL A 25 9.04 13.10 -1.09
CA VAL A 25 9.35 11.73 -1.50
C VAL A 25 9.33 11.62 -3.01
N VAL A 26 10.31 10.93 -3.58
CA VAL A 26 10.37 10.60 -5.02
C VAL A 26 10.72 9.12 -5.14
N ILE A 27 10.13 8.42 -6.12
CA ILE A 27 10.51 7.05 -6.46
C ILE A 27 11.57 7.11 -7.56
N SER A 28 12.69 6.41 -7.40
CA SER A 28 13.74 6.44 -8.40
C SER A 28 13.32 5.74 -9.70
N PRO A 29 13.88 6.14 -10.86
CA PRO A 29 13.61 5.43 -12.12
C PRO A 29 13.90 3.93 -12.05
N ALA A 30 14.93 3.53 -11.29
CA ALA A 30 15.28 2.12 -11.10
C ALA A 30 14.20 1.36 -10.31
N ALA A 31 13.60 1.98 -9.29
CA ALA A 31 12.48 1.40 -8.55
C ALA A 31 11.20 1.30 -9.39
N VAL A 32 10.93 2.30 -10.23
CA VAL A 32 9.81 2.25 -11.20
C VAL A 32 10.00 1.11 -12.19
N GLU A 33 11.21 0.94 -12.73
CA GLU A 33 11.53 -0.17 -13.64
C GLU A 33 11.37 -1.53 -12.95
N ALA A 34 11.89 -1.68 -11.72
CA ALA A 34 11.76 -2.92 -10.95
C ALA A 34 10.28 -3.30 -10.71
N MET A 35 9.43 -2.34 -10.38
CA MET A 35 7.98 -2.56 -10.25
C MET A 35 7.33 -2.91 -11.58
N THR A 36 7.74 -2.26 -12.68
CA THR A 36 7.22 -2.52 -14.04
C THR A 36 7.53 -3.94 -14.49
N VAL A 37 8.78 -4.39 -14.32
CA VAL A 37 9.19 -5.77 -14.59
C VAL A 37 8.36 -6.75 -13.75
N SER A 38 8.24 -6.51 -12.44
CA SER A 38 7.42 -7.34 -11.55
C SER A 38 5.96 -7.43 -12.00
N ARG A 39 5.37 -6.32 -12.43
CA ARG A 39 3.98 -6.25 -12.89
C ARG A 39 3.75 -7.08 -14.15
N SER A 40 4.69 -7.05 -15.10
CA SER A 40 4.60 -7.83 -16.34
C SER A 40 4.46 -9.35 -16.09
N ILE A 41 5.05 -9.85 -15.00
CA ILE A 41 4.91 -11.26 -14.58
C ILE A 41 3.47 -11.56 -14.19
N VAL A 42 2.83 -10.68 -13.42
CA VAL A 42 1.43 -10.84 -13.02
C VAL A 42 0.51 -10.74 -14.24
N ASP A 43 0.79 -9.81 -15.16
CA ASP A 43 0.04 -9.70 -16.42
C ASP A 43 0.16 -10.99 -17.27
N GLY A 44 1.33 -11.64 -17.27
CA GLY A 44 1.52 -12.95 -17.89
C GLY A 44 0.70 -14.05 -17.22
N ILE A 45 0.72 -14.12 -15.89
CA ILE A 45 -0.07 -15.10 -15.11
C ILE A 45 -1.57 -14.95 -15.41
N GLU A 46 -2.06 -13.71 -15.50
CA GLU A 46 -3.45 -13.43 -15.80
C GLU A 46 -3.87 -13.95 -17.19
N ARG A 47 -2.96 -13.89 -18.18
CA ARG A 47 -3.18 -14.42 -19.54
C ARG A 47 -3.11 -15.94 -19.61
N ASP A 48 -2.20 -16.55 -18.84
CA ASP A 48 -2.00 -18.01 -18.83
C ASP A 48 -3.17 -18.78 -18.18
N GLY A 49 -4.00 -18.11 -17.38
CA GLY A 49 -5.13 -18.72 -16.68
C GLY A 49 -4.73 -19.64 -15.51
N ARG A 50 -3.44 -19.69 -15.15
CA ARG A 50 -2.93 -20.51 -14.03
C ARG A 50 -3.45 -19.98 -12.68
N PRO A 51 -3.94 -20.84 -11.77
CA PRO A 51 -4.30 -20.43 -10.41
C PRO A 51 -3.08 -19.94 -9.64
N VAL A 52 -3.13 -18.69 -9.19
CA VAL A 52 -2.10 -18.04 -8.38
C VAL A 52 -2.78 -17.25 -7.26
N TYR A 53 -2.34 -17.52 -6.03
CA TYR A 53 -2.89 -16.93 -4.81
C TYR A 53 -2.94 -15.41 -4.87
N GLY A 54 -4.12 -14.84 -4.63
CA GLY A 54 -4.35 -13.39 -4.60
C GLY A 54 -4.27 -12.68 -5.97
N VAL A 55 -4.01 -13.42 -7.06
CA VAL A 55 -4.05 -12.91 -8.45
C VAL A 55 -5.27 -13.46 -9.16
N SER A 56 -5.39 -14.78 -9.25
CA SER A 56 -6.50 -15.48 -9.91
C SER A 56 -7.33 -16.35 -8.95
N THR A 57 -6.96 -16.41 -7.67
CA THR A 57 -7.74 -17.04 -6.61
C THR A 57 -8.07 -16.07 -5.47
N GLY A 58 -8.94 -16.48 -4.56
CA GLY A 58 -9.31 -15.71 -3.37
C GLY A 58 -8.20 -15.66 -2.30
N PHE A 59 -8.54 -15.11 -1.13
CA PHE A 59 -7.63 -14.90 -0.01
C PHE A 59 -8.06 -15.74 1.21
N GLY A 60 -7.11 -16.10 2.08
CA GLY A 60 -7.40 -16.84 3.32
C GLY A 60 -8.17 -18.14 3.07
N ALA A 61 -9.36 -18.28 3.64
CA ALA A 61 -10.22 -19.46 3.45
C ALA A 61 -10.58 -19.73 1.96
N LEU A 62 -10.50 -18.71 1.11
CA LEU A 62 -10.80 -18.81 -0.33
C LEU A 62 -9.55 -18.97 -1.20
N ALA A 63 -8.39 -19.29 -0.62
CA ALA A 63 -7.11 -19.42 -1.33
C ALA A 63 -7.15 -20.38 -2.54
N ASN A 64 -7.98 -21.42 -2.45
CA ASN A 64 -8.15 -22.45 -3.49
C ASN A 64 -9.36 -22.19 -4.41
N THR A 65 -10.04 -21.06 -4.27
CA THR A 65 -11.21 -20.71 -5.08
C THR A 65 -10.79 -19.84 -6.25
N PHE A 66 -10.97 -20.33 -7.48
CA PHE A 66 -10.71 -19.55 -8.69
C PHE A 66 -11.68 -18.39 -8.84
N ILE A 67 -11.17 -17.24 -9.30
CA ILE A 67 -11.94 -16.02 -9.48
C ILE A 67 -11.88 -15.62 -10.95
N ALA A 68 -13.07 -15.57 -11.57
CA ALA A 68 -13.25 -15.14 -12.95
C ALA A 68 -12.68 -13.72 -13.16
N PRO A 69 -11.98 -13.45 -14.28
CA PRO A 69 -11.33 -12.16 -14.54
C PRO A 69 -12.22 -10.94 -14.29
N GLU A 70 -13.49 -11.00 -14.68
CA GLU A 70 -14.46 -9.90 -14.58
C GLU A 70 -14.79 -9.54 -13.12
N ARG A 71 -14.59 -10.48 -12.19
CA ARG A 71 -14.84 -10.30 -10.75
C ARG A 71 -13.61 -9.91 -9.96
N ARG A 72 -12.41 -9.93 -10.56
CA ARG A 72 -11.15 -9.68 -9.83
C ARG A 72 -11.07 -8.25 -9.31
N ALA A 73 -11.53 -7.27 -10.08
CA ALA A 73 -11.57 -5.87 -9.63
C ALA A 73 -12.49 -5.70 -8.40
N GLU A 74 -13.69 -6.28 -8.46
CA GLU A 74 -14.63 -6.30 -7.33
C GLU A 74 -14.00 -6.97 -6.10
N LEU A 75 -13.31 -8.09 -6.29
CA LEU A 75 -12.61 -8.79 -5.21
C LEU A 75 -11.56 -7.90 -4.52
N GLN A 76 -10.75 -7.15 -5.29
CA GLN A 76 -9.75 -6.26 -4.68
C GLN A 76 -10.39 -5.13 -3.86
N HIS A 77 -11.51 -4.55 -4.34
CA HIS A 77 -12.25 -3.55 -3.57
C HIS A 77 -12.87 -4.15 -2.30
N ALA A 78 -13.51 -5.31 -2.42
CA ALA A 78 -14.10 -6.02 -1.28
C ALA A 78 -13.03 -6.42 -0.24
N LEU A 79 -11.84 -6.80 -0.69
CA LEU A 79 -10.71 -7.12 0.18
C LEU A 79 -10.31 -5.90 1.01
N ILE A 80 -10.08 -4.75 0.36
CA ILE A 80 -9.70 -3.51 1.06
C ILE A 80 -10.77 -3.13 2.08
N ARG A 81 -12.05 -3.12 1.69
CA ARG A 81 -13.16 -2.75 2.59
C ARG A 81 -13.31 -3.71 3.77
N SER A 82 -13.25 -5.02 3.53
CA SER A 82 -13.38 -6.03 4.60
C SER A 82 -12.21 -6.02 5.57
N HIS A 83 -11.01 -5.65 5.11
CA HIS A 83 -9.81 -5.65 5.95
C HIS A 83 -9.63 -4.34 6.71
N ALA A 84 -10.29 -3.24 6.33
CA ALA A 84 -10.31 -1.98 7.07
C ALA A 84 -11.15 -2.05 8.36
N ALA A 85 -10.90 -3.07 9.17
CA ALA A 85 -11.64 -3.42 10.40
C ALA A 85 -10.89 -3.04 11.68
N GLY A 86 -9.96 -2.08 11.60
CA GLY A 86 -9.28 -1.52 12.77
C GLY A 86 -10.25 -0.77 13.71
N ILE A 87 -9.89 -0.67 14.98
CA ILE A 87 -10.67 0.01 16.04
C ILE A 87 -9.76 0.86 16.94
N GLY A 88 -10.38 1.73 17.75
CA GLY A 88 -9.67 2.58 18.71
C GLY A 88 -9.43 4.00 18.20
N ALA A 89 -8.59 4.73 18.92
CA ALA A 89 -8.21 6.09 18.54
C ALA A 89 -7.34 6.10 17.27
N PRO A 90 -7.27 7.22 16.53
CA PRO A 90 -6.34 7.32 15.41
C PRO A 90 -4.89 7.20 15.89
N MET A 91 -4.09 6.45 15.13
CA MET A 91 -2.64 6.44 15.28
C MET A 91 -2.06 7.84 15.05
N PRO A 92 -0.94 8.17 15.71
CA PRO A 92 -0.25 9.43 15.48
C PRO A 92 0.11 9.61 14.00
N ARG A 93 -0.08 10.82 13.47
CA ARG A 93 0.19 11.18 12.07
C ARG A 93 1.58 10.74 11.61
N GLU A 94 2.61 10.94 12.43
CA GLU A 94 3.98 10.53 12.08
C GLU A 94 4.11 9.02 11.86
N VAL A 95 3.40 8.20 12.64
CA VAL A 95 3.40 6.74 12.53
C VAL A 95 2.73 6.31 11.22
N VAL A 96 1.57 6.89 10.88
CA VAL A 96 0.87 6.60 9.63
C VAL A 96 1.72 6.99 8.42
N ARG A 97 2.34 8.17 8.44
CA ARG A 97 3.23 8.65 7.38
C ARG A 97 4.46 7.75 7.21
N ALA A 98 5.07 7.32 8.32
CA ALA A 98 6.18 6.35 8.28
C ALA A 98 5.73 5.00 7.69
N MET A 99 4.57 4.49 8.11
CA MET A 99 3.98 3.25 7.60
C MET A 99 3.74 3.32 6.08
N MET A 100 3.16 4.42 5.59
CA MET A 100 2.93 4.64 4.16
C MET A 100 4.25 4.64 3.38
N LEU A 101 5.28 5.33 3.88
CA LEU A 101 6.60 5.35 3.23
C LEU A 101 7.24 3.95 3.18
N LEU A 102 7.19 3.22 4.30
CA LEU A 102 7.73 1.87 4.36
C LEU A 102 6.95 0.90 3.46
N ARG A 103 5.65 1.16 3.26
CA ARG A 103 4.85 0.44 2.28
C ARG A 103 5.32 0.75 0.86
N VAL A 104 5.51 2.03 0.50
CA VAL A 104 6.07 2.43 -0.81
C VAL A 104 7.43 1.78 -1.03
N ARG A 105 8.34 1.83 -0.04
CA ARG A 105 9.64 1.16 -0.11
C ARG A 105 9.52 -0.34 -0.36
N SER A 106 8.56 -1.01 0.28
CA SER A 106 8.35 -2.45 0.09
C SER A 106 7.85 -2.78 -1.32
N LEU A 107 7.00 -1.93 -1.90
CA LEU A 107 6.54 -2.06 -3.28
C LEU A 107 7.69 -1.82 -4.28
N ALA A 108 8.52 -0.81 -4.01
CA ALA A 108 9.68 -0.41 -4.81
C ALA A 108 10.75 -1.49 -4.95
N LEU A 109 10.75 -2.53 -4.08
CA LEU A 109 11.60 -3.71 -4.24
C LEU A 109 11.34 -4.50 -5.54
N GLY A 110 10.21 -4.26 -6.23
CA GLY A 110 9.87 -4.95 -7.48
C GLY A 110 9.52 -6.42 -7.29
N ARG A 111 8.94 -6.79 -6.14
CA ARG A 111 8.59 -8.19 -5.80
C ARG A 111 7.11 -8.40 -5.50
N SER A 112 6.28 -7.36 -5.64
CA SER A 112 4.87 -7.39 -5.27
C SER A 112 3.91 -7.46 -6.46
N GLY A 113 4.39 -7.27 -7.70
CA GLY A 113 3.52 -7.28 -8.87
C GLY A 113 2.47 -6.16 -8.90
N VAL A 114 2.74 -5.05 -8.20
CA VAL A 114 1.86 -3.86 -8.18
C VAL A 114 2.16 -2.98 -9.39
N ARG A 115 1.16 -2.23 -9.86
CA ARG A 115 1.39 -1.15 -10.83
C ARG A 115 2.16 0.01 -10.16
N PRO A 116 3.20 0.58 -10.80
CA PRO A 116 3.94 1.72 -10.24
C PRO A 116 3.05 2.89 -9.79
N LEU A 117 1.97 3.18 -10.55
CA LEU A 117 1.01 4.25 -10.22
C LEU A 117 0.43 4.17 -8.81
N VAL A 118 0.34 2.97 -8.22
CA VAL A 118 -0.20 2.79 -6.86
C VAL A 118 0.82 3.26 -5.82
N ALA A 119 2.11 2.99 -6.04
CA ALA A 119 3.17 3.52 -5.20
C ALA A 119 3.27 5.05 -5.36
N ASP A 120 3.15 5.56 -6.58
CA ASP A 120 3.10 7.01 -6.84
C ASP A 120 1.92 7.67 -6.15
N ALA A 121 0.75 7.04 -6.12
CA ALA A 121 -0.42 7.58 -5.42
C ALA A 121 -0.19 7.69 -3.90
N LEU A 122 0.45 6.71 -3.28
CA LEU A 122 0.87 6.79 -1.87
C LEU A 122 1.90 7.91 -1.63
N VAL A 123 2.87 8.08 -2.54
CA VAL A 123 3.84 9.18 -2.51
C VAL A 123 3.14 10.53 -2.64
N ASN A 124 2.13 10.64 -3.51
CA ASN A 124 1.36 11.85 -3.68
C ASN A 124 0.59 12.22 -2.40
N LEU A 125 -0.01 11.25 -1.68
CA LEU A 125 -0.60 11.52 -0.37
C LEU A 125 0.43 12.06 0.62
N LEU A 126 1.63 11.46 0.70
CA LEU A 126 2.70 11.91 1.60
C LEU A 126 3.16 13.34 1.29
N ASN A 127 3.32 13.65 0.00
CA ASN A 127 3.82 14.93 -0.49
C ASN A 127 2.80 16.06 -0.39
N HIS A 128 1.50 15.76 -0.52
CA HIS A 128 0.40 16.72 -0.33
C HIS A 128 -0.10 16.81 1.11
N ASP A 129 0.61 16.16 2.03
CA ASP A 129 0.29 16.12 3.44
C ASP A 129 -1.10 15.56 3.80
N ILE A 130 -1.55 14.58 3.02
CA ILE A 130 -2.80 13.87 3.25
C ILE A 130 -2.48 12.60 4.04
N THR A 131 -2.92 12.54 5.30
CA THR A 131 -2.69 11.38 6.17
C THR A 131 -4.00 10.64 6.41
N PRO A 132 -4.11 9.35 6.00
CA PRO A 132 -5.27 8.52 6.32
C PRO A 132 -5.53 8.47 7.83
N TRP A 133 -6.81 8.49 8.23
CA TRP A 133 -7.20 8.17 9.59
C TRP A 133 -7.09 6.65 9.75
N VAL A 134 -6.21 6.21 10.65
CA VAL A 134 -5.94 4.78 10.85
C VAL A 134 -6.09 4.44 12.33
N PRO A 135 -6.99 3.53 12.72
CA PRO A 135 -7.14 3.10 14.11
C PRO A 135 -5.88 2.42 14.66
N GLU A 136 -5.62 2.58 15.96
CA GLU A 136 -4.46 2.03 16.67
C GLU A 136 -4.51 0.52 16.94
N HIS A 137 -5.67 -0.12 16.81
CA HIS A 137 -5.83 -1.56 17.05
C HIS A 137 -6.43 -2.29 15.85
N GLY A 138 -6.14 -3.59 15.75
CA GLY A 138 -6.72 -4.50 14.75
C GLY A 138 -5.70 -5.33 13.97
N SER A 139 -4.43 -4.91 13.92
CA SER A 139 -3.37 -5.77 13.38
C SER A 139 -3.01 -6.88 14.35
N LEU A 140 -2.76 -8.08 13.81
CA LEU A 140 -2.20 -9.23 14.55
C LEU A 140 -0.70 -9.42 14.29
N GLY A 141 -0.11 -8.67 13.35
CA GLY A 141 1.31 -8.77 12.96
C GLY A 141 1.72 -10.09 12.27
N ALA A 142 0.90 -11.14 12.31
CA ALA A 142 1.27 -12.49 11.85
C ALA A 142 1.35 -12.62 10.30
N SER A 143 0.51 -11.91 9.56
CA SER A 143 0.45 -11.91 8.09
C SER A 143 0.71 -10.53 7.48
N GLY A 144 1.30 -9.64 8.28
CA GLY A 144 1.44 -8.21 8.01
C GLY A 144 0.32 -7.37 8.60
N ASP A 145 0.48 -6.06 8.52
CA ASP A 145 -0.42 -5.07 9.12
C ASP A 145 -1.64 -4.78 8.23
N LEU A 146 -2.46 -5.81 8.00
CA LEU A 146 -3.57 -5.78 7.05
C LEU A 146 -4.57 -4.66 7.35
N ALA A 147 -5.05 -4.57 8.59
CA ALA A 147 -6.04 -3.57 8.97
C ALA A 147 -5.58 -2.12 8.76
N PRO A 148 -4.43 -1.69 9.31
CA PRO A 148 -4.00 -0.31 9.12
C PRO A 148 -3.61 0.01 7.66
N LEU A 149 -3.04 -0.94 6.91
CA LEU A 149 -2.74 -0.73 5.49
C LEU A 149 -4.02 -0.67 4.63
N ALA A 150 -5.07 -1.40 4.99
CA ALA A 150 -6.36 -1.33 4.32
C ALA A 150 -7.02 0.05 4.49
N HIS A 151 -6.93 0.66 5.67
CA HIS A 151 -7.37 2.05 5.89
C HIS A 151 -6.63 3.05 5.00
N CYS A 152 -5.31 2.89 4.80
CA CYS A 152 -4.58 3.72 3.83
C CYS A 152 -5.03 3.46 2.38
N ALA A 153 -5.31 2.20 2.03
CA ALA A 153 -5.75 1.85 0.68
C ALA A 153 -7.16 2.37 0.36
N LEU A 154 -8.07 2.46 1.33
CA LEU A 154 -9.39 3.07 1.16
C LEU A 154 -9.28 4.50 0.63
N VAL A 155 -8.35 5.30 1.17
CA VAL A 155 -8.14 6.68 0.72
C VAL A 155 -7.76 6.76 -0.76
N LEU A 156 -6.99 5.78 -1.27
CA LEU A 156 -6.67 5.69 -2.70
C LEU A 156 -7.88 5.33 -3.57
N LEU A 157 -8.89 4.66 -3.01
CA LEU A 157 -10.16 4.36 -3.68
C LEU A 157 -11.14 5.56 -3.65
N GLY A 158 -10.78 6.66 -2.98
CA GLY A 158 -11.72 7.74 -2.69
C GLY A 158 -12.72 7.39 -1.58
N GLU A 159 -12.40 6.37 -0.79
CA GLU A 159 -13.16 5.91 0.37
C GLU A 159 -12.40 6.20 1.67
N GLY A 160 -13.04 6.02 2.83
CA GLY A 160 -12.39 6.19 4.13
C GLY A 160 -12.19 7.65 4.56
N TRP A 161 -11.43 7.83 5.64
CA TRP A 161 -11.24 9.12 6.30
C TRP A 161 -9.77 9.53 6.28
N VAL A 162 -9.52 10.84 6.32
CA VAL A 162 -8.19 11.43 6.47
C VAL A 162 -8.20 12.34 7.69
N LEU A 163 -7.06 12.45 8.36
CA LEU A 163 -6.90 13.39 9.46
C LEU A 163 -7.03 14.83 8.95
N GLY A 164 -7.78 15.64 9.70
CA GLY A 164 -7.82 17.09 9.57
C GLY A 164 -6.44 17.71 9.79
N LYS A 165 -6.27 18.97 9.38
CA LYS A 165 -4.99 19.68 9.52
C LYS A 165 -4.56 19.86 10.97
N ASP A 166 -5.52 19.86 11.89
CA ASP A 166 -5.36 19.91 13.34
C ASP A 166 -5.23 18.52 13.99
N GLY A 167 -5.25 17.45 13.19
CA GLY A 167 -5.19 16.07 13.67
C GLY A 167 -6.54 15.50 14.12
N THR A 168 -7.65 16.17 13.81
CA THR A 168 -9.03 15.69 14.06
C THR A 168 -9.53 14.68 13.03
#